data_AF-A0A7C4Y8B4-F1
#
_entry.id   AF-A0A7C4Y8B4-F1
#
_cell.length_a   1.000
_cell.length_b   1.000
_cell.length_c   1.000
_cell.angle_alpha   90.00
_cell.angle_beta   90.00
_cell.angle_gamma   90.00
#
_symmetry.space_group_name_H-M   'P 1'
#
loop_
_entity.id
_entity.type
_entity.pdbx_description
1 polymer ?
#
loop_
_entity_poly.entity_id
_entity_poly.type
_entity_poly.pdbx_seq_one_letter_code
_entity_poly.pdbx_strand_id
1 'polypeptide(L)'
;YPSYNLGADFPDSVSWNAYVKSGGKLSRGDWRREAVNVFIENLYKKIKAAKPHVKFGLSPFGIWRPGYPESVSGFDQYEQLYADAKLWLNKGWIDYFTPQLYWPINRQNASFPVLLGWWQSENTLKRHLWPGMSVGRDTSVKSVNETLNQIMITRGMVPESKGAVHWSISSVTKNTSLAKALLESTYRNDAIVPPSPWLDNKAPESPKVTTDKTDKLTISWTHPNEKDVFRWVVYYKYGSSWSYTILNRNDRSYNLSNSIEVNKTTVPLKQIAVTAVDRTGNESSRSEIVLQ
;
A
#
# COMPACT_ATOMS: atom_id res chain seq x y z
N TYR A 1 -25.07 2.02 -1.87
CA TYR A 1 -25.46 3.00 -2.92
C TYR A 1 -26.96 3.16 -2.92
N PRO A 2 -27.49 4.36 -3.24
CA PRO A 2 -28.94 4.59 -3.32
C PRO A 2 -29.69 3.58 -4.18
N SER A 3 -29.04 3.09 -5.25
CA SER A 3 -29.57 2.04 -6.13
C SER A 3 -29.90 0.73 -5.43
N TYR A 4 -29.24 0.39 -4.32
CA TYR A 4 -29.52 -0.83 -3.56
C TYR A 4 -30.84 -0.79 -2.80
N ASN A 5 -31.40 0.41 -2.60
CA ASN A 5 -32.71 0.60 -2.00
C ASN A 5 -33.67 1.31 -2.97
N LEU A 6 -33.46 1.17 -4.28
CA LEU A 6 -34.29 1.80 -5.32
C LEU A 6 -34.45 3.32 -5.16
N GLY A 7 -33.45 4.00 -4.58
CA GLY A 7 -33.49 5.43 -4.28
C GLY A 7 -34.24 5.81 -3.00
N ALA A 8 -34.85 4.85 -2.29
CA ALA A 8 -35.46 5.11 -1.00
C ALA A 8 -34.40 5.39 0.09
N ASP A 9 -34.78 6.20 1.07
CA ASP A 9 -33.91 6.55 2.19
C ASP A 9 -33.55 5.33 3.05
N PHE A 10 -32.44 5.40 3.77
CA PHE A 10 -32.01 4.34 4.67
C PHE A 10 -33.03 4.15 5.83
N PRO A 11 -33.51 2.92 6.10
CA PRO A 11 -34.65 2.68 6.99
C PRO A 11 -34.26 2.73 8.49
N ASP A 12 -33.69 3.85 8.94
CA ASP A 12 -33.23 4.06 10.33
C ASP A 12 -34.14 4.96 11.17
N SER A 13 -35.39 5.17 10.75
CA SER A 13 -36.33 6.08 11.40
C SER A 13 -36.55 5.78 12.89
N VAL A 14 -36.53 4.50 13.30
CA VAL A 14 -36.65 4.10 14.71
C VAL A 14 -35.48 4.63 15.53
N SER A 15 -34.25 4.35 15.10
CA SER A 15 -33.03 4.81 15.76
C SER A 15 -32.88 6.33 15.73
N TRP A 16 -33.26 6.96 14.63
CA TRP A 16 -33.27 8.41 14.47
C TRP A 16 -34.24 9.09 15.45
N ASN A 17 -35.48 8.60 15.56
CA ASN A 17 -36.47 9.15 16.48
C ASN A 17 -36.04 9.00 17.95
N ALA A 18 -35.39 7.89 18.29
CA ALA A 18 -34.83 7.69 19.62
C ALA A 18 -33.74 8.74 19.94
N TYR A 19 -32.83 9.00 18.99
CA TYR A 19 -31.78 10.03 19.12
C TYR A 19 -32.36 11.44 19.32
N VAL A 20 -33.36 11.81 18.51
CA VAL A 20 -34.05 13.10 18.64
C VAL A 20 -34.75 13.21 20.00
N LYS A 21 -35.47 12.17 20.43
CA LYS A 21 -36.17 12.14 21.72
C LYS A 21 -35.21 12.27 22.92
N SER A 22 -33.99 11.74 22.81
CA SER A 22 -32.95 11.91 23.84
C SER A 22 -32.24 13.28 23.80
N GLY A 23 -32.72 14.23 22.97
CA GLY A 23 -32.17 15.59 22.90
C GLY A 23 -31.06 15.78 21.86
N GLY A 24 -30.91 14.85 20.92
CA GLY A 24 -29.95 14.94 19.82
C GLY A 24 -30.07 16.24 19.01
N LYS A 25 -28.92 16.76 18.54
CA LYS A 25 -28.82 18.09 17.90
C LYS A 25 -28.29 18.06 16.47
N LEU A 26 -27.72 16.94 16.05
CA LEU A 26 -27.21 16.78 14.68
C LEU A 26 -28.37 16.70 13.68
N SER A 27 -28.12 17.13 12.44
CA SER A 27 -29.00 16.77 11.32
C SER A 27 -28.98 15.25 11.14
N ARG A 28 -30.00 14.66 10.50
CA ARG A 28 -30.02 13.20 10.27
C ARG A 28 -28.82 12.73 9.46
N GLY A 29 -28.37 13.52 8.47
CA GLY A 29 -27.17 13.22 7.70
C GLY A 29 -25.90 13.26 8.53
N ASP A 30 -25.74 14.28 9.38
CA ASP A 30 -24.58 14.39 10.29
C ASP A 30 -24.60 13.30 11.35
N TRP A 31 -25.78 12.94 11.87
CA TRP A 31 -25.93 11.83 12.81
C TRP A 31 -25.52 10.50 12.19
N ARG A 32 -25.90 10.24 10.93
CA ARG A 32 -25.45 9.05 10.18
C ARG A 32 -23.94 9.06 9.98
N ARG A 33 -23.36 10.19 9.54
CA ARG A 33 -21.91 10.35 9.39
C ARG A 33 -21.17 10.11 10.71
N GLU A 34 -21.68 10.69 11.80
CA GLU A 34 -21.07 10.55 13.12
C GLU A 34 -21.11 9.11 13.62
N ALA A 35 -22.19 8.38 13.36
CA ALA A 35 -22.25 6.95 13.67
C ALA A 35 -21.14 6.16 12.95
N VAL A 36 -20.87 6.47 11.67
CA VAL A 36 -19.78 5.85 10.90
C VAL A 36 -18.41 6.29 11.43
N ASN A 37 -18.23 7.59 11.73
CA ASN A 37 -16.99 8.12 12.30
C ASN A 37 -16.61 7.42 13.60
N VAL A 38 -17.55 7.32 14.54
CA VAL A 38 -17.37 6.65 15.83
C VAL A 38 -17.03 5.18 15.62
N PHE A 39 -17.66 4.51 14.66
CA PHE A 39 -17.33 3.12 14.33
C PHE A 39 -15.90 2.99 13.82
N ILE A 40 -15.49 3.80 12.84
CA ILE A 40 -14.15 3.76 12.25
C ILE A 40 -13.07 4.05 13.28
N GLU A 41 -13.23 5.10 14.08
CA GLU A 41 -12.27 5.45 15.13
C GLU A 41 -12.14 4.32 16.16
N ASN A 42 -13.27 3.78 16.64
CA ASN A 42 -13.25 2.70 17.62
C ASN A 42 -12.65 1.41 17.05
N LEU A 43 -12.95 1.09 15.79
CA LEU A 43 -12.38 -0.08 15.12
C LEU A 43 -10.86 0.06 15.01
N TYR A 44 -10.35 1.22 14.57
CA TYR A 44 -8.92 1.48 14.53
C TYR A 44 -8.28 1.29 15.91
N LYS A 45 -8.80 1.96 16.94
CA LYS A 45 -8.29 1.87 18.32
C LYS A 45 -8.27 0.42 18.83
N LYS A 46 -9.33 -0.35 18.59
CA LYS A 46 -9.42 -1.76 19.00
C LYS A 46 -8.41 -2.65 18.26
N ILE A 47 -8.20 -2.44 16.96
CA ILE A 47 -7.16 -3.15 16.19
C ILE A 47 -5.79 -2.85 16.78
N LYS A 48 -5.46 -1.57 17.01
CA LYS A 48 -4.18 -1.16 17.59
C LYS A 48 -3.97 -1.76 18.98
N ALA A 49 -5.00 -1.76 19.84
CA ALA A 49 -4.91 -2.35 21.17
C ALA A 49 -4.70 -3.88 21.14
N ALA A 50 -5.34 -4.58 20.21
CA ALA A 50 -5.21 -6.03 20.10
C ALA A 50 -3.88 -6.47 19.45
N LYS A 51 -3.49 -5.82 18.35
CA LYS A 51 -2.27 -6.10 17.58
C LYS A 51 -1.74 -4.81 16.92
N PRO A 52 -0.83 -4.06 17.58
CA PRO A 52 -0.38 -2.74 17.11
C PRO A 52 0.15 -2.70 15.67
N HIS A 53 0.85 -3.76 15.25
CA HIS A 53 1.47 -3.87 13.93
C HIS A 53 0.49 -4.17 12.78
N VAL A 54 -0.77 -4.54 13.05
CA VAL A 54 -1.74 -4.87 11.99
C VAL A 54 -2.23 -3.58 11.34
N LYS A 55 -1.92 -3.39 10.05
CA LYS A 55 -2.36 -2.22 9.30
C LYS A 55 -3.87 -2.27 9.05
N PHE A 56 -4.58 -1.19 9.36
CA PHE A 56 -5.99 -0.99 9.02
C PHE A 56 -6.09 0.02 7.88
N GLY A 57 -6.96 -0.21 6.90
CA GLY A 57 -7.14 0.75 5.82
C GLY A 57 -8.52 0.75 5.25
N LEU A 58 -8.83 1.83 4.54
CA LEU A 58 -10.14 2.10 3.99
C LEU A 58 -10.03 2.39 2.50
N SER A 59 -10.98 1.88 1.73
CA SER A 59 -11.13 2.17 0.30
C SER A 59 -12.44 2.90 0.02
N PRO A 60 -12.50 4.21 0.28
CA PRO A 60 -13.69 5.00 0.02
C PRO A 60 -13.85 5.31 -1.46
N PHE A 61 -14.99 5.89 -1.85
CA PHE A 61 -15.18 6.38 -3.20
C PHE A 61 -14.12 7.42 -3.56
N GLY A 62 -13.76 7.54 -4.85
CA GLY A 62 -12.66 8.42 -5.25
C GLY A 62 -12.96 9.92 -5.11
N ILE A 63 -14.24 10.32 -5.18
CA ILE A 63 -14.69 11.71 -5.01
C ILE A 63 -15.22 11.87 -3.58
N TRP A 64 -14.61 12.73 -2.77
CA TRP A 64 -15.15 13.08 -1.43
C TRP A 64 -16.47 13.83 -1.58
N ARG A 65 -16.43 14.97 -2.27
CA ARG A 65 -17.57 15.80 -2.62
C ARG A 65 -17.32 16.44 -4.00
N PRO A 66 -18.35 16.67 -4.82
CA PRO A 66 -18.25 17.54 -5.99
C PRO A 66 -17.69 18.91 -5.60
N GLY A 67 -16.85 19.49 -6.45
CA GLY A 67 -16.14 20.75 -6.19
C GLY A 67 -14.85 20.59 -5.37
N TYR A 68 -14.44 19.36 -5.03
CA TYR A 68 -13.19 19.09 -4.30
C TYR A 68 -12.34 18.02 -5.00
N PRO A 69 -11.30 18.43 -5.76
CA PRO A 69 -10.97 19.82 -6.13
C PRO A 69 -12.02 20.41 -7.09
N GLU A 70 -12.00 21.73 -7.31
CA GLU A 70 -13.07 22.49 -8.01
C GLU A 70 -13.52 21.86 -9.35
N SER A 71 -12.58 21.28 -10.11
CA SER A 71 -12.85 20.65 -11.40
C SER A 71 -13.62 19.33 -11.33
N VAL A 72 -13.76 18.71 -10.15
CA VAL A 72 -14.36 17.40 -9.96
C VAL A 72 -15.86 17.51 -9.74
N SER A 73 -16.63 16.66 -10.41
CA SER A 73 -18.08 16.57 -10.25
C SER A 73 -18.55 15.12 -10.29
N GLY A 74 -19.76 14.87 -9.77
CA GLY A 74 -20.37 13.54 -9.79
C GLY A 74 -20.93 13.15 -8.43
N PHE A 75 -20.70 11.90 -8.04
CA PHE A 75 -21.28 11.32 -6.83
C PHE A 75 -20.66 11.92 -5.56
N ASP A 76 -21.50 12.35 -4.62
CA ASP A 76 -21.11 12.88 -3.32
C ASP A 76 -21.18 11.76 -2.27
N GLN A 77 -20.04 11.17 -1.91
CA GLN A 77 -20.01 10.09 -0.91
C GLN A 77 -20.30 10.59 0.51
N TYR A 78 -19.98 11.85 0.80
CA TYR A 78 -20.20 12.46 2.10
C TYR A 78 -21.70 12.58 2.40
N GLU A 79 -22.50 12.95 1.39
CA GLU A 79 -23.95 13.06 1.53
C GLU A 79 -24.68 11.73 1.29
N GLN A 80 -24.27 10.94 0.29
CA GLN A 80 -25.04 9.77 -0.12
C GLN A 80 -24.62 8.47 0.56
N LEU A 81 -23.36 8.37 1.01
CA LEU A 81 -22.85 7.19 1.74
C LEU A 81 -22.57 7.49 3.20
N TYR A 82 -22.73 8.75 3.63
CA TYR A 82 -22.36 9.21 4.97
C TYR A 82 -20.89 8.88 5.31
N ALA A 83 -20.05 8.85 4.28
CA ALA A 83 -18.64 8.53 4.39
C ALA A 83 -17.80 9.81 4.45
N ASP A 84 -17.43 10.23 5.65
CA ASP A 84 -16.49 11.34 5.84
C ASP A 84 -15.03 10.90 5.70
N ALA A 85 -14.71 10.40 4.51
CA ALA A 85 -13.40 9.83 4.20
C ALA A 85 -12.24 10.81 4.40
N LYS A 86 -12.49 12.11 4.17
CA LYS A 86 -11.53 13.18 4.44
C LYS A 86 -11.20 13.27 5.93
N LEU A 87 -12.22 13.27 6.80
CA LEU A 87 -12.02 13.28 8.25
C LEU A 87 -11.18 12.07 8.71
N TRP A 88 -11.51 10.87 8.24
CA TRP A 88 -10.79 9.64 8.65
C TRP A 88 -9.31 9.69 8.27
N LEU A 89 -9.00 10.20 7.08
CA LEU A 89 -7.62 10.41 6.61
C LEU A 89 -6.91 11.49 7.46
N ASN A 90 -7.52 12.67 7.62
CA ASN A 90 -6.93 13.78 8.37
C ASN A 90 -6.71 13.44 9.85
N LYS A 91 -7.58 12.61 10.45
CA LYS A 91 -7.47 12.14 11.85
C LYS A 91 -6.55 10.93 12.00
N GLY A 92 -6.16 10.28 10.89
CA GLY A 92 -5.24 9.15 10.90
C GLY A 92 -5.82 7.89 11.53
N TRP A 93 -7.16 7.70 11.44
CA TRP A 93 -7.88 6.51 11.89
C TRP A 93 -7.71 5.31 10.93
N ILE A 94 -6.56 5.27 10.27
CA ILE A 94 -6.14 4.32 9.24
C ILE A 94 -4.61 4.33 9.19
N ASP A 95 -4.05 3.27 8.64
CA ASP A 95 -2.64 3.13 8.29
C ASP A 95 -2.42 3.21 6.78
N TYR A 96 -3.40 2.79 5.98
CA TYR A 96 -3.41 3.01 4.54
C TYR A 96 -4.76 3.45 4.01
N PHE A 97 -4.73 4.25 2.94
CA PHE A 97 -5.87 4.86 2.31
C PHE A 97 -5.86 4.54 0.82
N THR A 98 -6.99 4.02 0.32
CA THR A 98 -7.13 3.54 -1.06
C THR A 98 -8.36 4.16 -1.71
N PRO A 99 -8.34 5.46 -2.03
CA PRO A 99 -9.45 6.09 -2.71
C PRO A 99 -9.65 5.40 -4.07
N GLN A 100 -10.91 5.11 -4.40
CA GLN A 100 -11.28 4.41 -5.63
C GLN A 100 -11.18 5.34 -6.84
N LEU A 101 -9.95 5.56 -7.33
CA LEU A 101 -9.64 6.42 -8.47
C LEU A 101 -9.83 5.66 -9.78
N TYR A 102 -11.07 5.26 -10.05
CA TYR A 102 -11.39 4.31 -11.13
C TYR A 102 -11.59 4.93 -12.51
N TRP A 103 -11.31 6.22 -12.66
CA TRP A 103 -11.49 6.94 -13.91
C TRP A 103 -10.16 7.11 -14.64
N PRO A 104 -10.19 7.23 -15.99
CA PRO A 104 -8.99 7.49 -16.77
C PRO A 104 -8.28 8.80 -16.40
N ILE A 105 -6.99 8.86 -16.72
CA ILE A 105 -6.13 10.03 -16.57
C ILE A 105 -6.76 11.27 -17.24
N ASN A 106 -7.35 11.10 -18.42
CA ASN A 106 -7.91 12.21 -19.20
C ASN A 106 -9.41 12.51 -18.93
N ARG A 107 -10.01 11.89 -17.91
CA ARG A 107 -11.42 12.15 -17.56
C ARG A 107 -11.56 13.50 -16.85
N GLN A 108 -11.94 14.54 -17.59
CA GLN A 108 -11.95 15.93 -17.07
C GLN A 108 -12.62 16.10 -15.69
N ASN A 109 -13.78 15.47 -15.47
CA ASN A 109 -14.56 15.67 -14.24
C ASN A 109 -14.19 14.73 -13.08
N ALA A 110 -13.24 13.81 -13.26
CA ALA A 110 -12.83 12.82 -12.25
C ALA A 110 -11.42 12.27 -12.51
N SER A 111 -10.53 13.11 -13.03
CA SER A 111 -9.21 12.68 -13.55
C SER A 111 -8.38 12.00 -12.46
N PHE A 112 -7.78 10.86 -12.79
CA PHE A 112 -6.92 10.08 -11.88
C PHE A 112 -5.85 10.95 -11.18
N PRO A 113 -4.93 11.64 -11.90
CA PRO A 113 -3.90 12.45 -11.26
C PRO A 113 -4.46 13.62 -10.44
N VAL A 114 -5.56 14.24 -10.89
CA VAL A 114 -6.17 15.37 -10.18
C VAL A 114 -6.71 14.92 -8.83
N LEU A 115 -7.44 13.81 -8.79
CA LEU A 115 -7.94 13.23 -7.54
C LEU A 115 -6.81 12.70 -6.66
N LEU A 116 -5.78 12.07 -7.23
CA LEU A 116 -4.62 11.62 -6.47
C LEU A 116 -3.90 12.78 -5.78
N GLY A 117 -3.65 13.88 -6.50
CA GLY A 117 -3.04 15.08 -5.95
C GLY A 117 -3.88 15.71 -4.84
N TRP A 118 -5.20 15.75 -5.01
CA TRP A 118 -6.10 16.26 -3.98
C TRP A 118 -6.07 15.40 -2.71
N TRP A 119 -6.21 14.07 -2.82
CA TRP A 119 -6.11 13.18 -1.66
C TRP A 119 -4.74 13.22 -0.98
N GLN A 120 -3.67 13.40 -1.75
CA GLN A 120 -2.33 13.60 -1.18
C GLN A 120 -2.25 14.90 -0.36
N SER A 121 -2.89 15.98 -0.82
CA SER A 121 -2.94 17.24 -0.06
C SER A 121 -3.71 17.12 1.26
N GLU A 122 -4.70 16.22 1.31
CA GLU A 122 -5.48 15.91 2.50
C GLU A 122 -4.77 14.91 3.45
N ASN A 123 -3.69 14.26 3.01
CA ASN A 123 -2.96 13.29 3.81
C ASN A 123 -1.95 13.96 4.77
N THR A 124 -2.44 14.80 5.67
CA THR A 124 -1.62 15.62 6.58
C THR A 124 -0.80 14.81 7.58
N LEU A 125 -1.24 13.59 7.91
CA LEU A 125 -0.55 12.65 8.81
C LEU A 125 0.32 11.62 8.07
N LYS A 126 0.50 11.80 6.76
CA LYS A 126 1.40 10.99 5.92
C LYS A 126 1.16 9.48 6.06
N ARG A 127 -0.11 9.06 6.13
CA ARG A 127 -0.48 7.64 6.03
C ARG A 127 -0.12 7.11 4.66
N HIS A 128 -0.09 5.79 4.49
CA HIS A 128 0.07 5.23 3.15
C HIS A 128 -1.11 5.64 2.27
N LEU A 129 -0.85 6.34 1.18
CA LEU A 129 -1.81 6.62 0.11
C LEU A 129 -1.53 5.69 -1.07
N TRP A 130 -2.36 4.66 -1.22
CA TRP A 130 -2.24 3.64 -2.26
C TRP A 130 -3.50 3.69 -3.14
N PRO A 131 -3.49 4.46 -4.24
CA PRO A 131 -4.70 4.66 -5.03
C PRO A 131 -5.26 3.35 -5.59
N GLY A 132 -6.59 3.23 -5.57
CA GLY A 132 -7.31 2.14 -6.21
C GLY A 132 -7.49 2.41 -7.71
N MET A 133 -7.04 1.49 -8.55
CA MET A 133 -7.14 1.54 -10.02
C MET A 133 -8.09 0.45 -10.51
N SER A 134 -9.05 0.81 -11.36
CA SER A 134 -9.94 -0.18 -11.97
C SER A 134 -9.35 -0.68 -13.30
N VAL A 135 -9.06 -1.98 -13.38
CA VAL A 135 -8.44 -2.61 -14.56
C VAL A 135 -9.47 -3.06 -15.60
N GLY A 136 -10.76 -3.10 -15.23
CA GLY A 136 -11.85 -3.36 -16.16
C GLY A 136 -11.78 -4.72 -16.87
N ARG A 137 -12.39 -4.82 -18.07
CA ARG A 137 -12.33 -6.02 -18.94
C ARG A 137 -11.70 -5.72 -20.31
N ASP A 138 -11.35 -4.47 -20.58
CA ASP A 138 -10.70 -4.07 -21.83
C ASP A 138 -9.23 -4.53 -21.80
N THR A 139 -8.87 -5.39 -22.74
CA THR A 139 -7.52 -5.96 -22.89
C THR A 139 -6.69 -5.30 -23.99
N SER A 140 -7.17 -4.17 -24.54
CA SER A 140 -6.46 -3.42 -25.57
C SER A 140 -5.15 -2.83 -25.05
N VAL A 141 -4.22 -2.55 -25.98
CA VAL A 141 -2.96 -1.85 -25.68
C VAL A 141 -3.22 -0.50 -24.99
N LYS A 142 -4.31 0.18 -25.35
CA LYS A 142 -4.72 1.44 -24.70
C LYS A 142 -5.01 1.24 -23.22
N SER A 143 -5.78 0.21 -22.86
CA SER A 143 -6.12 -0.11 -21.47
C SER A 143 -4.88 -0.54 -20.66
N VAL A 144 -3.98 -1.32 -21.28
CA VAL A 144 -2.70 -1.70 -20.67
C VAL A 144 -1.86 -0.44 -20.39
N ASN A 145 -1.69 0.43 -21.38
CA ASN A 145 -0.93 1.67 -21.24
C ASN A 145 -1.54 2.62 -20.21
N GLU A 146 -2.87 2.73 -20.15
CA GLU A 146 -3.57 3.51 -19.13
C GLU A 146 -3.21 3.03 -17.72
N THR A 147 -3.24 1.72 -17.48
CA THR A 147 -2.88 1.13 -16.17
C THR A 147 -1.41 1.39 -15.83
N LEU A 148 -0.50 1.17 -16.78
CA LEU A 148 0.93 1.46 -16.58
C LEU A 148 1.19 2.94 -16.31
N ASN A 149 0.51 3.82 -17.03
CA ASN A 149 0.62 5.27 -16.84
C ASN A 149 0.10 5.69 -15.46
N GLN A 150 -1.01 5.15 -14.99
CA GLN A 150 -1.52 5.42 -13.63
C GLN A 150 -0.53 4.96 -12.55
N ILE A 151 0.13 3.81 -12.72
CA ILE A 151 1.20 3.36 -11.83
C ILE A 151 2.39 4.33 -11.85
N MET A 152 2.83 4.78 -13.03
CA MET A 152 3.95 5.72 -13.16
C MET A 152 3.64 7.10 -12.60
N ILE A 153 2.42 7.61 -12.83
CA ILE A 153 1.90 8.84 -12.22
C ILE A 153 1.92 8.71 -10.70
N THR A 154 1.45 7.58 -10.16
CA THR A 154 1.47 7.33 -8.72
C THR A 154 2.89 7.40 -8.17
N ARG A 155 3.85 6.76 -8.83
CA ARG A 155 5.27 6.81 -8.44
C ARG A 155 5.85 8.23 -8.46
N GLY A 156 5.45 9.06 -9.42
CA GLY A 156 5.92 10.44 -9.55
C GLY A 156 5.27 11.40 -8.54
N MET A 157 3.98 11.24 -8.27
CA MET A 157 3.21 12.17 -7.42
C MET A 157 3.31 11.83 -5.93
N VAL A 158 3.45 10.55 -5.57
CA VAL A 158 3.51 10.09 -4.18
C VAL A 158 4.73 9.18 -3.92
N PRO A 159 5.97 9.66 -4.19
CA PRO A 159 7.18 8.83 -4.11
C PRO A 159 7.46 8.24 -2.72
N GLU A 160 7.01 8.92 -1.66
CA GLU A 160 7.16 8.47 -0.28
C GLU A 160 6.14 7.39 0.14
N SER A 161 5.04 7.25 -0.61
CA SER A 161 3.98 6.27 -0.36
C SER A 161 3.90 5.25 -1.50
N LYS A 162 4.90 4.37 -1.56
CA LYS A 162 5.05 3.38 -2.63
C LYS A 162 3.95 2.31 -2.53
N GLY A 163 3.00 2.34 -3.44
CA GLY A 163 1.96 1.32 -3.55
C GLY A 163 0.80 1.73 -4.44
N ALA A 164 0.01 0.76 -4.84
CA ALA A 164 -1.25 0.93 -5.57
C ALA A 164 -2.11 -0.33 -5.35
N VAL A 165 -3.42 -0.22 -5.59
CA VAL A 165 -4.35 -1.35 -5.45
C VAL A 165 -5.11 -1.55 -6.77
N HIS A 166 -5.13 -2.77 -7.29
CA HIS A 166 -5.84 -3.12 -8.51
C HIS A 166 -7.21 -3.71 -8.21
N TRP A 167 -8.27 -3.02 -8.63
CA TRP A 167 -9.63 -3.56 -8.69
C TRP A 167 -9.92 -4.14 -10.09
N SER A 168 -10.02 -5.45 -10.27
CA SER A 168 -9.76 -6.53 -9.31
C SER A 168 -8.62 -7.41 -9.79
N ILE A 169 -8.12 -8.26 -8.89
CA ILE A 169 -7.13 -9.28 -9.27
C ILE A 169 -7.61 -10.15 -10.44
N SER A 170 -8.91 -10.45 -10.53
CA SER A 170 -9.46 -11.23 -11.66
C SER A 170 -9.33 -10.49 -12.99
N SER A 171 -9.42 -9.15 -12.99
CA SER A 171 -9.25 -8.34 -14.20
C SER A 171 -7.79 -8.34 -14.65
N VAL A 172 -6.86 -8.25 -13.69
CA VAL A 172 -5.42 -8.31 -13.96
C VAL A 172 -5.02 -9.67 -14.52
N THR A 173 -5.40 -10.76 -13.84
CA THR A 173 -4.94 -12.11 -14.21
C THR A 173 -5.56 -12.64 -15.49
N LYS A 174 -6.79 -12.24 -15.82
CA LYS A 174 -7.44 -12.61 -17.10
C LYS A 174 -6.96 -11.78 -18.29
N ASN A 175 -6.37 -10.61 -18.04
CA ASN A 175 -5.73 -9.81 -19.07
C ASN A 175 -4.24 -10.20 -19.18
N THR A 176 -3.94 -11.22 -19.97
CA THR A 176 -2.58 -11.77 -20.12
C THR A 176 -1.57 -10.72 -20.59
N SER A 177 -1.97 -9.80 -21.48
CA SER A 177 -1.15 -8.68 -21.94
C SER A 177 -0.76 -7.74 -20.80
N LEU A 178 -1.72 -7.37 -19.95
CA LEU A 178 -1.43 -6.54 -18.78
C LEU A 178 -0.55 -7.28 -17.77
N ALA A 179 -0.89 -8.54 -17.43
CA ALA A 179 -0.11 -9.33 -16.48
C ALA A 179 1.36 -9.45 -16.92
N LYS A 180 1.59 -9.75 -18.20
CA LYS A 180 2.93 -9.77 -18.80
C LYS A 180 3.60 -8.40 -18.70
N ALA A 181 2.93 -7.33 -19.10
CA ALA A 181 3.48 -5.99 -19.05
C ALA A 181 3.87 -5.56 -17.63
N LEU A 182 3.05 -5.87 -16.61
CA LEU A 182 3.37 -5.59 -15.21
C LEU A 182 4.63 -6.34 -14.76
N LEU A 183 4.73 -7.64 -15.04
CA LEU A 183 5.87 -8.47 -14.65
C LEU A 183 7.17 -8.14 -15.39
N GLU A 184 7.07 -7.62 -16.61
CA GLU A 184 8.24 -7.20 -17.40
C GLU A 184 8.67 -5.76 -17.12
N SER A 185 7.80 -4.93 -16.53
CA SER A 185 8.06 -3.50 -16.28
C SER A 185 7.84 -3.07 -14.83
N THR A 186 6.64 -2.64 -14.46
CA THR A 186 6.36 -1.89 -13.23
C THR A 186 6.43 -2.76 -11.97
N TYR A 187 6.14 -4.06 -12.05
CA TYR A 187 6.22 -5.02 -10.94
C TYR A 187 7.27 -6.11 -11.20
N ARG A 188 8.33 -5.78 -11.95
CA ARG A 188 9.41 -6.72 -12.28
C ARG A 188 10.18 -7.24 -11.07
N ASN A 189 10.35 -6.41 -10.04
CA ASN A 189 11.13 -6.76 -8.87
C ASN A 189 10.20 -6.90 -7.67
N ASP A 190 10.47 -7.90 -6.83
CA ASP A 190 9.86 -8.03 -5.53
C ASP A 190 10.14 -6.79 -4.66
N ALA A 191 9.23 -6.45 -3.76
CA ALA A 191 9.41 -5.32 -2.86
C ALA A 191 8.95 -5.67 -1.45
N ILE A 192 9.68 -5.15 -0.45
CA ILE A 192 9.17 -5.12 0.92
C ILE A 192 8.07 -4.06 1.03
N VAL A 193 7.16 -4.25 2.00
CA VAL A 193 6.15 -3.23 2.32
C VAL A 193 6.86 -2.00 2.90
N PRO A 194 6.55 -0.77 2.46
CA PRO A 194 7.18 0.43 3.00
C PRO A 194 6.97 0.58 4.51
N PRO A 195 7.92 1.24 5.21
CA PRO A 195 7.81 1.47 6.64
C PRO A 195 6.57 2.28 6.99
N SER A 196 6.01 2.00 8.17
CA SER A 196 4.84 2.69 8.72
C SER A 196 5.23 3.35 10.03
N PRO A 197 5.97 4.47 9.99
CA PRO A 197 6.65 5.04 11.15
C PRO A 197 5.70 5.50 12.27
N TRP A 198 4.41 5.66 11.98
CA TRP A 198 3.38 5.97 12.98
C TRP A 198 2.92 4.74 13.79
N LEU A 199 3.24 3.53 13.36
CA LEU A 199 2.99 2.29 14.11
C LEU A 199 4.24 1.89 14.91
N ASP A 200 5.39 1.97 14.27
CA ASP A 200 6.70 1.71 14.85
C ASP A 200 7.76 2.44 14.01
N ASN A 201 8.62 3.22 14.66
CA ASN A 201 9.70 3.96 14.03
C ASN A 201 11.10 3.42 14.41
N LYS A 202 11.16 2.27 15.09
CA LYS A 202 12.41 1.61 15.44
C LYS A 202 12.61 0.40 14.54
N ALA A 203 13.65 0.45 13.71
CA ALA A 203 14.06 -0.72 12.94
C ALA A 203 14.60 -1.84 13.86
N PRO A 204 14.49 -3.11 13.44
CA PRO A 204 15.19 -4.21 14.10
C PRO A 204 16.70 -3.96 14.17
N GLU A 205 17.35 -4.65 15.09
CA GLU A 205 18.81 -4.70 15.13
C GLU A 205 19.37 -5.37 13.87
N SER A 206 20.61 -5.04 13.51
CA SER A 206 21.27 -5.71 12.39
C SER A 206 21.51 -7.19 12.73
N PRO A 207 21.29 -8.12 11.79
CA PRO A 207 21.60 -9.53 12.02
C PRO A 207 23.10 -9.76 12.19
N LYS A 208 23.50 -10.83 12.87
CA LYS A 208 24.89 -11.31 12.82
C LYS A 208 25.03 -12.26 11.66
N VAL A 209 25.90 -11.95 10.71
CA VAL A 209 26.08 -12.69 9.46
C VAL A 209 27.41 -13.44 9.48
N THR A 210 27.38 -14.69 9.03
CA THR A 210 28.58 -15.51 8.78
C THR A 210 28.52 -16.08 7.38
N THR A 211 29.68 -16.42 6.83
CA THR A 211 29.80 -17.02 5.51
C THR A 211 30.69 -18.24 5.55
N ASP A 212 30.31 -19.28 4.80
CA ASP A 212 31.14 -20.44 4.54
C ASP A 212 31.32 -20.59 3.02
N LYS A 213 32.57 -20.73 2.57
CA LYS A 213 32.98 -20.76 1.17
C LYS A 213 33.60 -22.12 0.86
N THR A 214 32.72 -23.06 0.52
CA THR A 214 33.11 -24.35 -0.07
C THR A 214 32.93 -24.24 -1.59
N ASP A 215 31.98 -24.95 -2.19
CA ASP A 215 31.68 -24.87 -3.63
C ASP A 215 30.84 -23.63 -4.00
N LYS A 216 29.95 -23.24 -3.08
CA LYS A 216 29.11 -22.04 -3.12
C LYS A 216 29.36 -21.22 -1.87
N LEU A 217 29.00 -19.94 -1.91
CA LEU A 217 28.95 -19.12 -0.72
C LEU A 217 27.63 -19.41 0.01
N THR A 218 27.72 -20.04 1.18
CA THR A 218 26.59 -20.15 2.11
C THR A 218 26.63 -18.94 3.03
N ILE A 219 25.62 -18.09 2.95
CA ILE A 219 25.42 -16.96 3.87
C ILE A 219 24.47 -17.44 4.96
N SER A 220 24.85 -17.30 6.22
CA SER A 220 24.02 -17.66 7.37
C SER A 220 23.88 -16.47 8.31
N TRP A 221 22.75 -16.38 9.03
CA TRP A 221 22.54 -15.29 9.98
C TRP A 221 21.76 -15.70 11.23
N THR A 222 21.98 -14.93 12.29
CA THR A 222 21.22 -14.96 13.55
C THR A 222 20.80 -13.55 13.94
N HIS A 223 19.83 -13.41 14.83
CA HIS A 223 19.38 -12.10 15.30
C HIS A 223 19.05 -12.13 16.79
N PRO A 224 19.44 -11.10 17.57
CA PRO A 224 19.29 -11.10 19.03
C PRO A 224 17.82 -11.14 19.48
N ASN A 225 16.90 -10.60 18.68
CA ASN A 225 15.47 -10.61 18.95
C ASN A 225 14.65 -11.12 17.75
N GLU A 226 14.58 -12.44 17.55
CA GLU A 226 13.87 -13.03 16.40
C GLU A 226 12.36 -12.72 16.35
N LYS A 227 11.76 -12.26 17.45
CA LYS A 227 10.32 -11.88 17.50
C LYS A 227 10.02 -10.63 16.68
N ASP A 228 11.02 -9.76 16.57
CA ASP A 228 10.95 -8.49 15.85
C ASP A 228 11.03 -8.65 14.33
N VAL A 229 11.66 -9.74 13.87
CA VAL A 229 11.88 -9.98 12.44
C VAL A 229 10.65 -10.61 11.79
N PHE A 230 10.26 -10.09 10.62
CA PHE A 230 9.20 -10.61 9.76
C PHE A 230 9.70 -11.07 8.39
N ARG A 231 10.70 -10.39 7.84
CA ARG A 231 11.39 -10.76 6.59
C ARG A 231 12.90 -10.56 6.74
N TRP A 232 13.66 -11.21 5.88
CA TRP A 232 15.06 -10.87 5.64
C TRP A 232 15.23 -10.35 4.23
N VAL A 233 16.22 -9.50 4.01
CA VAL A 233 16.69 -9.16 2.67
C VAL A 233 18.16 -9.51 2.57
N VAL A 234 18.52 -10.31 1.58
CA VAL A 234 19.92 -10.62 1.25
C VAL A 234 20.27 -9.85 0.00
N TYR A 235 21.12 -8.84 0.15
CA TYR A 235 21.72 -8.09 -0.94
C TYR A 235 23.02 -8.75 -1.37
N TYR A 236 23.28 -8.75 -2.67
CA TYR A 236 24.52 -9.29 -3.22
C TYR A 236 24.96 -8.54 -4.46
N LYS A 237 26.28 -8.41 -4.61
CA LYS A 237 26.91 -7.64 -5.67
C LYS A 237 27.83 -8.53 -6.49
N TYR A 238 27.50 -8.73 -7.76
CA TYR A 238 28.40 -9.35 -8.74
C TYR A 238 29.04 -8.24 -9.57
N GLY A 239 30.38 -8.15 -9.53
CA GLY A 239 31.09 -7.03 -10.16
C GLY A 239 30.64 -5.67 -9.61
N SER A 240 30.03 -4.84 -10.45
CA SER A 240 29.45 -3.55 -10.07
C SER A 240 27.94 -3.59 -9.78
N SER A 241 27.25 -4.70 -10.11
CA SER A 241 25.80 -4.78 -10.12
C SER A 241 25.24 -5.37 -8.83
N TRP A 242 24.37 -4.60 -8.16
CA TRP A 242 23.62 -5.08 -6.99
C TRP A 242 22.33 -5.79 -7.41
N SER A 243 22.00 -6.82 -6.65
CA SER A 243 20.70 -7.49 -6.67
C SER A 243 20.35 -7.90 -5.24
N TYR A 244 19.14 -8.43 -5.04
CA TYR A 244 18.67 -8.87 -3.73
C TYR A 244 17.62 -9.96 -3.85
N THR A 245 17.40 -10.66 -2.75
CA THR A 245 16.26 -11.55 -2.56
C THR A 245 15.60 -11.28 -1.22
N ILE A 246 14.28 -11.44 -1.14
CA ILE A 246 13.50 -11.27 0.08
C ILE A 246 13.11 -12.67 0.58
N LEU A 247 13.40 -12.93 1.85
CA LEU A 247 13.20 -14.24 2.49
C LEU A 247 12.16 -14.16 3.60
N ASN A 248 11.61 -15.31 3.97
CA ASN A 248 10.65 -15.45 5.05
C ASN A 248 11.33 -15.39 6.41
N ARG A 249 10.56 -15.04 7.43
CA ARG A 249 11.01 -14.95 8.83
C ARG A 249 11.87 -16.12 9.32
N ASN A 250 11.56 -17.35 8.90
CA ASN A 250 12.20 -18.56 9.41
C ASN A 250 13.45 -18.96 8.62
N ASP A 251 13.74 -18.31 7.49
CA ASP A 251 14.95 -18.55 6.73
C ASP A 251 16.16 -18.07 7.55
N ARG A 252 17.25 -18.85 7.53
CA ARG A 252 18.48 -18.57 8.28
C ARG A 252 19.74 -18.65 7.42
N SER A 253 19.59 -19.06 6.17
CA SER A 253 20.69 -19.11 5.23
C SER A 253 20.22 -18.89 3.79
N TYR A 254 21.15 -18.50 2.94
CA TYR A 254 20.95 -18.35 1.50
C TYR A 254 22.25 -18.68 0.76
N ASN A 255 22.13 -19.40 -0.35
CA ASN A 255 23.27 -19.84 -1.13
C ASN A 255 23.44 -18.99 -2.39
N LEU A 256 24.66 -18.52 -2.62
CA LEU A 256 25.05 -17.81 -3.84
C LEU A 256 26.20 -18.53 -4.53
N SER A 257 26.23 -18.47 -5.87
CA SER A 257 27.41 -18.86 -6.63
C SER A 257 28.56 -17.88 -6.36
N ASN A 258 29.80 -18.37 -6.37
CA ASN A 258 30.97 -17.50 -6.21
C ASN A 258 31.18 -16.55 -7.41
N SER A 259 30.62 -16.89 -8.56
CA SER A 259 30.61 -16.09 -9.79
C SER A 259 29.38 -16.40 -10.64
N ILE A 260 29.10 -15.55 -11.61
CA ILE A 260 28.09 -15.73 -12.65
C ILE A 260 28.69 -15.44 -14.03
N GLU A 261 28.07 -15.94 -15.08
CA GLU A 261 28.42 -15.61 -16.47
C GLU A 261 27.53 -14.47 -16.98
N VAL A 262 28.16 -13.37 -17.42
CA VAL A 262 27.48 -12.25 -18.08
C VAL A 262 28.18 -11.98 -19.40
N ASN A 263 27.46 -12.14 -20.53
CA ASN A 263 28.03 -11.98 -21.88
C ASN A 263 29.34 -12.79 -22.10
N LYS A 264 29.37 -14.04 -21.63
CA LYS A 264 30.56 -14.94 -21.68
C LYS A 264 31.76 -14.45 -20.87
N THR A 265 31.54 -13.54 -19.92
CA THR A 265 32.54 -13.09 -18.97
C THR A 265 32.15 -13.55 -17.57
N THR A 266 33.07 -14.22 -16.88
CA THR A 266 32.91 -14.59 -15.48
C THR A 266 32.97 -13.34 -14.60
N VAL A 267 31.86 -13.03 -13.93
CA VAL A 267 31.74 -11.91 -12.99
C VAL A 267 31.73 -12.46 -11.55
N PRO A 268 32.71 -12.13 -10.71
CA PRO A 268 32.79 -12.65 -9.35
C PRO A 268 31.79 -11.95 -8.41
N LEU A 269 31.34 -12.69 -7.40
CA LEU A 269 30.63 -12.14 -6.24
C LEU A 269 31.63 -11.32 -5.41
N LYS A 270 31.31 -10.04 -5.14
CA LYS A 270 32.20 -9.09 -4.48
C LYS A 270 31.76 -8.70 -3.08
N GLN A 271 30.45 -8.64 -2.85
CA GLN A 271 29.91 -8.15 -1.58
C GLN A 271 28.55 -8.76 -1.33
N ILE A 272 28.25 -8.99 -0.06
CA ILE A 272 26.92 -9.39 0.41
C ILE A 272 26.51 -8.52 1.60
N ALA A 273 25.22 -8.40 1.82
CA ALA A 273 24.67 -7.81 3.02
C ALA A 273 23.37 -8.49 3.41
N VAL A 274 23.09 -8.58 4.70
CA VAL A 274 21.79 -9.08 5.20
C VAL A 274 21.16 -8.03 6.09
N THR A 275 19.85 -7.83 5.94
CA THR A 275 19.03 -6.97 6.79
C THR A 275 17.84 -7.74 7.34
N ALA A 276 17.36 -7.31 8.50
CA ALA A 276 16.09 -7.72 9.08
C ALA A 276 15.01 -6.67 8.77
N VAL A 277 13.78 -7.11 8.51
CA VAL A 277 12.63 -6.21 8.33
C VAL A 277 11.51 -6.62 9.27
N ASP A 278 10.94 -5.67 10.00
CA ASP A 278 9.84 -5.92 10.94
C ASP A 278 8.46 -6.03 10.27
N ARG A 279 7.39 -6.19 11.08
CA ARG A 279 6.00 -6.28 10.58
C ARG A 279 5.44 -4.95 10.06
N THR A 280 6.08 -3.84 10.41
CA THR A 280 5.69 -2.48 10.05
C THR A 280 6.42 -1.95 8.82
N GLY A 281 7.46 -2.65 8.36
CA GLY A 281 8.25 -2.35 7.16
C GLY A 281 9.57 -1.62 7.45
N ASN A 282 10.00 -1.50 8.71
CA ASN A 282 11.30 -0.91 9.02
C ASN A 282 12.40 -1.93 8.76
N GLU A 283 13.43 -1.50 8.04
CA GLU A 283 14.59 -2.33 7.68
C GLU A 283 15.79 -1.93 8.56
N SER A 284 16.49 -2.92 9.10
CA SER A 284 17.70 -2.72 9.90
C SER A 284 18.82 -2.10 9.06
N SER A 285 19.86 -1.57 9.73
CA SER A 285 21.12 -1.33 9.02
C SER A 285 21.70 -2.66 8.51
N ARG A 286 22.53 -2.56 7.46
CA ARG A 286 23.11 -3.71 6.77
C ARG A 286 24.26 -4.33 7.55
N SER A 287 24.23 -5.65 7.68
CA SER A 287 25.40 -6.43 8.07
C SER A 287 26.14 -6.88 6.81
N GLU A 288 27.20 -6.15 6.47
CA GLU A 288 27.92 -6.29 5.21
C GLU A 288 29.18 -7.16 5.36
N ILE A 289 29.47 -7.96 4.33
CA ILE A 289 30.73 -8.69 4.18
C ILE A 289 31.25 -8.42 2.76
N VAL A 290 32.46 -7.86 2.69
CA VAL A 290 33.22 -7.75 1.43
C VAL A 290 34.00 -9.04 1.24
N LEU A 291 33.81 -9.67 0.09
CA LEU A 291 34.45 -10.93 -0.24
C LEU A 291 35.76 -10.65 -0.98
N GLN A 292 36.82 -11.32 -0.53
CA GLN A 292 38.12 -11.35 -1.20
C GLN A 292 38.09 -12.31 -2.39
#